data_AF-A0A920U0H1-F1
#
_entry.id   AF-A0A920U0H1-F1
#
_cell.length_a   1.000
_cell.length_b   1.000
_cell.length_c   1.000
_cell.angle_alpha   90.00
_cell.angle_beta   90.00
_cell.angle_gamma   90.00
#
_symmetry.space_group_name_H-M   'P 1'
#
loop_
_entity.id
_entity.type
_entity.pdbx_description
1 polymer ?
#
loop_
_entity_poly.entity_id
_entity_poly.type
_entity_poly.pdbx_seq_one_letter_code
_entity_poly.pdbx_strand_id
1 'polypeptide(L)'
;MWHVFGRYSSVVADVFLDHFLARDWDTYHPQSLEVYVDSVELMLRPRLAEFPERSRRFFDYMIQNRVLLSYASIIGTGKVLTQMAQRARFESHMEHGAAELSRCYEAYRQDFRSFFPELCTFAQTRQVEITQGK
;
A
#
# COMPACT_ATOMS: atom_id res chain seq x y z
N MET A 1 -6.98 15.93 10.91
CA MET A 1 -6.00 14.97 10.35
C MET A 1 -6.26 14.74 8.87
N TRP A 2 -7.48 14.37 8.45
CA TRP A 2 -7.76 14.02 7.04
C TRP A 2 -8.07 15.18 6.08
N HIS A 3 -8.43 16.37 6.58
CA HIS A 3 -8.86 17.48 5.70
C HIS A 3 -7.80 17.98 4.71
N VAL A 4 -6.51 17.67 4.94
CA VAL A 4 -5.38 18.09 4.11
C VAL A 4 -5.48 17.55 2.68
N PHE A 5 -6.01 16.34 2.48
CA PHE A 5 -6.01 15.67 1.17
C PHE A 5 -7.37 15.70 0.46
N GLY A 6 -8.37 16.35 1.07
CA GLY A 6 -9.72 16.46 0.53
C GLY A 6 -10.29 15.11 0.07
N ARG A 7 -10.59 14.99 -1.23
CA ARG A 7 -11.18 13.78 -1.84
C ARG A 7 -10.21 12.59 -1.90
N TYR A 8 -8.92 12.81 -1.71
CA TYR A 8 -7.89 11.78 -1.76
C TYR A 8 -7.50 11.27 -0.38
N SER A 9 -8.20 11.69 0.68
CA SER A 9 -7.93 11.27 2.06
C SER A 9 -7.93 9.75 2.23
N SER A 10 -8.85 9.04 1.58
CA SER A 10 -8.90 7.57 1.65
C SER A 10 -7.68 6.94 0.96
N VAL A 11 -7.27 7.47 -0.19
CA VAL A 11 -6.07 6.99 -0.92
C VAL A 11 -4.81 7.19 -0.07
N VAL A 12 -4.69 8.34 0.60
CA VAL A 12 -3.56 8.61 1.48
C VAL A 12 -3.60 7.72 2.72
N ALA A 13 -4.79 7.49 3.30
CA ALA A 13 -4.95 6.56 4.41
C ALA A 13 -4.48 5.15 4.01
N ASP A 14 -4.91 4.64 2.85
CA ASP A 14 -4.49 3.34 2.34
C ASP A 14 -2.96 3.24 2.22
N VAL A 15 -2.31 4.27 1.65
CA VAL A 15 -0.86 4.31 1.51
C VAL A 15 -0.14 4.42 2.86
N PHE A 16 -0.74 5.05 3.87
CA PHE A 16 -0.19 5.08 5.23
C PHE A 16 -0.30 3.72 5.91
N LEU A 17 -1.40 2.99 5.71
CA LEU A 17 -1.52 1.60 6.18
C LEU A 17 -0.47 0.71 5.51
N ASP A 18 -0.26 0.85 4.19
CA ASP A 18 0.80 0.16 3.45
C ASP A 18 2.19 0.49 4.01
N HIS A 19 2.43 1.74 4.42
CA HIS A 19 3.68 2.15 5.06
C HIS A 19 3.96 1.36 6.34
N PHE A 20 3.00 1.33 7.27
CA PHE A 20 3.20 0.63 8.54
C PHE A 20 3.31 -0.87 8.34
N LEU A 21 2.52 -1.45 7.44
CA LEU A 21 2.63 -2.87 7.10
C LEU A 21 4.01 -3.19 6.51
N ALA A 22 4.51 -2.40 5.57
CA ALA A 22 5.82 -2.62 4.95
C ALA A 22 6.97 -2.39 5.95
N ARG A 23 6.85 -1.41 6.84
CA ARG A 23 7.86 -1.09 7.86
C ARG A 23 7.95 -2.16 8.95
N ASP A 24 6.81 -2.71 9.36
CA ASP A 24 6.69 -3.72 10.42
C ASP A 24 6.51 -5.15 9.87
N TRP A 25 6.85 -5.36 8.59
CA TRP A 25 6.55 -6.57 7.82
C TRP A 25 6.91 -7.89 8.51
N ASP A 26 8.07 -7.96 9.16
CA ASP A 26 8.56 -9.17 9.84
C ASP A 26 7.67 -9.60 11.01
N THR A 27 6.78 -8.73 11.48
CA THR A 27 5.74 -9.08 12.48
C THR A 27 4.60 -9.87 11.87
N TYR A 28 4.34 -9.70 10.57
CA TYR A 28 3.15 -10.19 9.87
C TYR A 28 3.44 -11.33 8.91
N HIS A 29 4.70 -11.49 8.48
CA HIS A 29 5.08 -12.48 7.49
C HIS A 29 6.45 -13.10 7.82
N PRO A 30 6.63 -14.43 7.67
CA PRO A 30 7.88 -15.10 8.02
C PRO A 30 9.02 -14.84 7.03
N GLN A 31 8.71 -14.45 5.80
CA GLN A 31 9.71 -14.06 4.79
C GLN A 31 9.83 -12.55 4.76
N SER A 32 11.06 -12.03 4.57
CA SER A 32 11.30 -10.59 4.37
C SER A 32 10.46 -10.01 3.24
N LEU A 33 10.18 -8.71 3.31
CA LEU A 33 9.38 -8.01 2.29
C LEU A 33 10.03 -8.12 0.91
N GLU A 34 11.36 -8.07 0.83
CA GLU A 34 12.11 -8.20 -0.42
C GLU A 34 11.90 -9.57 -1.08
N VAL A 35 12.08 -10.64 -0.32
CA VAL A 35 11.83 -12.01 -0.81
C VAL A 35 10.38 -12.19 -1.24
N TYR A 36 9.43 -11.63 -0.49
CA TYR A 36 8.02 -11.69 -0.85
C TYR A 36 7.74 -10.98 -2.18
N VAL A 37 8.24 -9.74 -2.35
CA VAL A 37 8.06 -8.95 -3.58
C VAL A 37 8.65 -9.66 -4.80
N ASP A 38 9.87 -10.21 -4.67
CA ASP A 38 10.51 -10.96 -5.74
C ASP A 38 9.72 -12.24 -6.09
N SER A 39 9.13 -12.91 -5.09
CA SER A 39 8.27 -14.08 -5.32
C SER A 39 6.97 -13.74 -6.08
N VAL A 40 6.37 -12.58 -5.78
CA VAL A 40 5.19 -12.06 -6.50
C VAL A 40 5.56 -11.75 -7.95
N GLU A 41 6.72 -11.16 -8.19
CA GLU A 41 7.20 -10.92 -9.55
C GLU A 41 7.34 -12.23 -10.33
N LEU A 42 8.04 -13.22 -9.76
CA LEU A 42 8.24 -14.53 -10.40
C LEU A 42 6.92 -15.24 -10.71
N MET A 43 5.92 -15.09 -9.84
CA MET A 43 4.61 -15.70 -10.03
C MET A 43 3.80 -15.02 -11.15
N LEU A 44 3.81 -13.68 -11.20
CA LEU A 44 2.93 -12.92 -12.08
C LEU A 44 3.55 -12.62 -13.46
N ARG A 45 4.87 -12.47 -13.54
CA ARG A 45 5.57 -12.12 -14.79
C ARG A 45 5.25 -13.05 -15.97
N PRO A 46 5.19 -14.38 -15.82
CA PRO A 46 4.84 -15.29 -16.93
C PRO A 46 3.41 -15.11 -17.45
N ARG A 47 2.51 -14.57 -16.62
CA ARG A 47 1.08 -14.36 -16.93
C ARG A 47 0.75 -12.95 -17.39
N LEU A 48 1.75 -12.08 -17.58
CA LEU A 48 1.49 -10.69 -17.99
C LEU A 48 0.69 -10.59 -19.28
N ALA A 49 0.81 -11.59 -20.17
CA ALA A 49 0.02 -11.68 -21.40
C ALA A 49 -1.50 -11.63 -21.15
N GLU A 50 -1.96 -12.16 -20.02
CA GLU A 50 -3.37 -12.24 -19.61
C GLU A 50 -3.87 -10.92 -18.99
N PHE A 51 -2.96 -10.00 -18.64
CA PHE A 51 -3.32 -8.79 -17.93
C PHE A 51 -3.90 -7.74 -18.89
N PRO A 52 -4.94 -7.00 -18.47
CA PRO A 52 -5.33 -5.78 -19.14
C PRO A 52 -4.14 -4.84 -19.28
N GLU A 53 -4.08 -4.10 -20.39
CA GLU A 53 -2.93 -3.27 -20.75
C GLU A 53 -2.53 -2.30 -19.63
N ARG A 54 -3.52 -1.68 -18.97
CA ARG A 54 -3.28 -0.77 -17.84
C ARG A 54 -2.63 -1.47 -16.65
N SER A 55 -3.05 -2.69 -16.34
CA SER A 55 -2.49 -3.49 -15.24
C SER A 55 -1.07 -3.95 -15.55
N ARG A 56 -0.79 -4.30 -16.81
CA ARG A 56 0.57 -4.63 -17.27
C ARG A 56 1.54 -3.46 -17.09
N ARG A 57 1.15 -2.26 -17.58
CA ARG A 57 1.95 -1.03 -17.39
C ARG A 57 2.21 -0.73 -15.91
N PHE A 58 1.20 -0.92 -15.06
CA PHE A 58 1.35 -0.71 -13.62
C PHE A 58 2.29 -1.74 -12.99
N PHE A 59 2.18 -3.03 -13.36
CA PHE A 59 3.07 -4.07 -12.88
C PHE A 59 4.53 -3.76 -13.24
N ASP A 60 4.82 -3.44 -14.51
CA ASP A 60 6.18 -3.11 -14.94
C ASP A 60 6.74 -1.92 -14.16
N TYR A 61 5.94 -0.87 -13.99
CA TYR A 61 6.30 0.29 -13.18
C TYR A 61 6.55 -0.08 -11.70
N MET A 62 5.69 -0.92 -11.10
CA MET A 62 5.77 -1.33 -9.71
C MET A 62 7.07 -2.08 -9.41
N ILE A 63 7.44 -3.00 -10.30
CA ILE A 63 8.67 -3.79 -10.21
C ILE A 63 9.90 -2.89 -10.43
N GLN A 64 9.91 -2.11 -11.52
CA GLN A 64 11.04 -1.23 -11.87
C GLN A 64 11.37 -0.23 -10.75
N ASN A 65 10.35 0.28 -10.07
CA ASN A 65 10.50 1.27 -9.02
C ASN A 65 10.48 0.67 -7.60
N ARG A 66 10.44 -0.66 -7.46
CA ARG A 66 10.31 -1.38 -6.17
C ARG A 66 9.28 -0.71 -5.25
N VAL A 67 8.08 -0.44 -5.78
CA VAL A 67 7.05 0.38 -5.10
C VAL A 67 6.67 -0.21 -3.74
N LEU A 68 6.46 -1.53 -3.67
CA LEU A 68 6.08 -2.21 -2.43
C LEU A 68 7.14 -2.07 -1.33
N LEU A 69 8.43 -2.12 -1.70
CA LEU A 69 9.54 -1.91 -0.76
C LEU A 69 9.68 -0.44 -0.36
N SER A 70 9.34 0.47 -1.27
CA SER A 70 9.43 1.92 -1.01
C SER A 70 8.53 2.33 0.15
N TYR A 71 7.40 1.64 0.36
CA TYR A 71 6.52 1.90 1.50
C TYR A 71 7.19 1.69 2.85
N ALA A 72 8.25 0.89 2.97
CA ALA A 72 8.92 0.68 4.26
C ALA A 72 9.61 1.94 4.83
N SER A 73 9.73 3.02 4.03
CA SER A 73 10.34 4.29 4.43
C SER A 73 9.41 5.47 4.18
N ILE A 74 9.44 6.47 5.07
CA ILE A 74 8.65 7.71 4.89
C ILE A 74 8.98 8.39 3.55
N ILE A 75 10.27 8.44 3.19
CA ILE A 75 10.72 9.05 1.93
C ILE A 75 10.16 8.29 0.73
N GLY A 76 10.20 6.96 0.75
CA GLY A 76 9.65 6.13 -0.33
C GLY A 76 8.14 6.25 -0.44
N THR A 77 7.42 6.22 0.69
CA THR A 77 5.98 6.51 0.75
C THR A 77 5.65 7.87 0.14
N GLY A 78 6.44 8.90 0.47
CA GLY A 78 6.33 10.24 -0.13
C GLY A 78 6.47 10.23 -1.64
N LYS A 79 7.50 9.53 -2.17
CA LYS A 79 7.70 9.40 -3.61
C LYS A 79 6.52 8.72 -4.31
N VAL A 80 5.92 7.70 -3.69
CA VAL A 80 4.74 7.03 -4.25
C VAL A 80 3.55 7.99 -4.29
N LEU A 81 3.29 8.73 -3.21
CA LEU A 81 2.22 9.72 -3.14
C LEU A 81 2.40 10.87 -4.13
N THR A 82 3.62 11.39 -4.31
CA THR A 82 3.91 12.40 -5.35
C THR A 82 3.60 11.88 -6.76
N GLN A 83 3.90 10.62 -7.06
CA GLN A 83 3.58 10.01 -8.36
C GLN A 83 2.08 9.71 -8.52
N MET A 84 1.36 9.47 -7.43
CA MET A 84 -0.11 9.43 -7.42
C MET A 84 -0.71 10.82 -7.68
N ALA A 85 -0.14 11.88 -7.10
CA ALA A 85 -0.58 13.26 -7.29
C ALA A 85 -0.57 13.68 -8.77
N GLN A 86 0.45 13.27 -9.52
CA GLN A 86 0.57 13.54 -10.97
C GLN A 86 -0.58 12.96 -11.80
N ARG A 87 -1.27 11.94 -11.28
CA ARG A 87 -2.40 11.27 -11.94
C ARG A 87 -3.75 11.73 -11.38
N ALA A 88 -3.75 12.58 -10.37
CA ALA A 88 -4.96 13.10 -9.75
C ALA A 88 -5.68 14.06 -10.71
N ARG A 89 -7.01 13.96 -10.73
CA ARG A 89 -7.87 14.85 -11.53
C ARG A 89 -8.11 16.19 -10.84
N PHE A 90 -8.10 16.19 -9.50
CA PHE A 90 -8.30 17.37 -8.67
C PHE A 90 -7.05 17.61 -7.83
N GLU A 91 -6.96 18.82 -7.27
CA GLU A 91 -5.93 19.15 -6.28
C GLU A 91 -5.98 18.13 -5.14
N SER A 92 -4.84 17.47 -4.90
CA SER A 92 -4.78 16.29 -4.03
C SER A 92 -3.90 16.47 -2.82
N HIS A 93 -2.90 17.37 -2.88
CA HIS A 93 -1.89 17.60 -1.86
C HIS A 93 -1.10 16.35 -1.44
N MET A 94 -1.17 15.27 -2.21
CA MET A 94 -0.51 14.00 -1.88
C MET A 94 1.02 14.13 -1.86
N GLU A 95 1.58 15.07 -2.62
CA GLU A 95 3.00 15.44 -2.57
C GLU A 95 3.46 15.92 -1.18
N HIS A 96 2.53 16.35 -0.31
CA HIS A 96 2.81 16.70 1.09
C HIS A 96 2.67 15.52 2.05
N GLY A 97 2.31 14.33 1.55
CA GLY A 97 2.03 13.16 2.36
C GLY A 97 3.19 12.71 3.26
N ALA A 98 4.44 12.82 2.80
CA ALA A 98 5.61 12.51 3.64
C ALA A 98 5.74 13.45 4.85
N ALA A 99 5.46 14.74 4.65
CA ALA A 99 5.51 15.72 5.72
C ALA A 99 4.41 15.45 6.75
N GLU A 100 3.19 15.15 6.29
CA GLU A 100 2.07 14.80 7.17
C GLU A 100 2.30 13.50 7.92
N LEU A 101 2.77 12.45 7.23
CA LEU A 101 3.12 11.17 7.85
C LEU A 101 4.18 11.35 8.94
N SER A 102 5.20 12.18 8.69
CA SER A 102 6.23 12.48 9.70
C SER A 102 5.65 13.26 10.89
N ARG A 103 4.79 14.24 10.62
CA ARG A 103 4.21 15.12 11.63
C ARG A 103 3.28 14.38 12.60
N CYS A 104 2.51 13.41 12.10
CA CYS A 104 1.54 12.65 12.87
C CYS A 104 1.88 11.16 12.98
N TYR A 105 3.17 10.81 12.85
CA TYR A 105 3.62 9.43 12.70
C TYR A 105 3.05 8.48 13.76
N GLU A 106 3.20 8.82 15.04
CA GLU A 106 2.76 7.93 16.12
C GLU A 106 1.24 7.81 16.21
N ALA A 107 0.49 8.86 15.85
CA ALA A 107 -0.97 8.79 15.83
C ALA A 107 -1.45 7.81 14.76
N TYR A 108 -0.95 7.93 13.52
CA TYR A 108 -1.29 6.97 12.47
C TYR A 108 -0.81 5.56 12.78
N ARG A 109 0.35 5.43 13.43
CA ARG A 109 0.89 4.13 13.84
C ARG A 109 0.01 3.46 14.89
N GLN A 110 -0.49 4.22 15.86
CA GLN A 110 -1.43 3.73 16.85
C GLN A 110 -2.73 3.27 16.19
N ASP A 111 -3.28 4.09 15.29
CA ASP A 111 -4.49 3.73 14.53
C ASP A 111 -4.28 2.42 13.74
N PHE A 112 -3.15 2.28 13.03
CA PHE A 112 -2.81 1.05 12.32
C PHE A 112 -2.73 -0.16 13.25
N ARG A 113 -2.05 -0.03 14.39
CA ARG A 113 -1.88 -1.13 15.36
C ARG A 113 -3.20 -1.59 15.98
N SER A 114 -4.14 -0.67 16.18
CA SER A 114 -5.48 -0.99 16.66
C SER A 114 -6.33 -1.63 15.56
N PHE A 115 -6.30 -1.06 14.35
CA PHE A 115 -7.21 -1.46 13.26
C PHE A 115 -6.77 -2.73 12.49
N PHE A 116 -5.48 -2.90 12.20
CA PHE A 116 -5.00 -3.95 11.31
C PHE A 116 -5.34 -5.38 11.78
N PRO A 117 -5.25 -5.73 13.07
CA PRO A 117 -5.69 -7.05 13.55
C PRO A 117 -7.19 -7.32 13.33
N GLU A 118 -8.04 -6.29 13.48
CA GLU A 118 -9.47 -6.40 13.19
C GLU A 118 -9.72 -6.65 11.70
N LEU A 119 -8.98 -5.96 10.83
CA LEU A 119 -9.01 -6.17 9.38
C LEU A 119 -8.61 -7.59 9.00
N CYS A 120 -7.53 -8.12 9.59
CA CYS A 120 -7.11 -9.51 9.35
C CYS A 120 -8.20 -10.51 9.76
N THR A 121 -8.82 -10.31 10.92
CA THR A 121 -9.90 -11.18 11.43
C THR A 121 -11.12 -11.16 10.52
N PHE A 122 -11.53 -9.97 10.07
CA PHE A 122 -12.62 -9.80 9.13
C PHE A 122 -12.32 -10.49 7.79
N ALA A 123 -11.12 -10.27 7.22
CA ALA A 123 -10.72 -10.88 5.95
C ALA A 123 -10.70 -12.41 6.02
N GLN A 124 -10.20 -12.99 7.11
CA GLN A 124 -10.19 -14.44 7.32
C GLN A 124 -11.62 -15.01 7.38
N THR A 125 -12.53 -14.32 8.08
CA THR A 125 -13.93 -14.73 8.17
C THR A 125 -14.60 -14.70 6.79
N ARG A 126 -14.41 -13.63 6.03
CA ARG A 126 -14.92 -13.49 4.65
C ARG A 126 -14.35 -14.55 3.70
N GLN A 127 -13.07 -14.88 3.83
CA GLN A 127 -12.46 -15.90 2.99
C GLN A 127 -13.12 -17.27 3.19
N VAL A 128 -13.47 -17.62 4.43
CA VAL A 128 -14.20 -18.85 4.75
C VAL A 128 -15.59 -18.85 4.12
N GLU A 129 -16.33 -17.73 4.18
CA GLU A 129 -17.65 -17.59 3.54
C GLU A 129 -17.59 -17.84 2.02
N ILE A 130 -16.65 -17.18 1.34
CA ILE A 130 -16.47 -17.29 -0.12
C ILE A 130 -16.09 -18.72 -0.52
N THR A 131 -15.19 -19.36 0.24
CA THR A 131 -14.71 -20.71 -0.09
C THR A 131 -15.75 -21.78 0.22
N GLN A 132 -16.70 -21.51 1.14
CA GLN A 132 -17.80 -22.41 1.49
C GLN A 132 -19.08 -22.15 0.67
N GLY A 133 -19.05 -21.26 -0.33
CA GLY A 133 -20.17 -21.05 -1.25
C GLY A 133 -21.38 -20.37 -0.62
N LYS A 134 -21.17 -19.39 0.25
CA LYS A 134 -22.21 -18.42 0.66
C LYS A 134 -21.88 -17.02 0.15
#